data_AF-A0A977KAJ9-F1
#
_entry.id   AF-A0A977KAJ9-F1
#
_cell.length_a   1.000
_cell.length_b   1.000
_cell.length_c   1.000
_cell.angle_alpha   90.00
_cell.angle_beta   90.00
_cell.angle_gamma   90.00
#
_symmetry.space_group_name_H-M   'P 1'
#
loop_
_entity.id
_entity.type
_entity.pdbx_description
1 polymer ?
#
loop_
_entity_poly.entity_id
_entity_poly.type
_entity_poly.pdbx_seq_one_letter_code
_entity_poly.pdbx_strand_id
1 'polypeptide(L)'
;MDERDLLKMILTPILERAKEDRMQSEDDREDVVHVSKLSRGCVKFKENRLFEDDVDTFIESLLKGENNSISWLLGQLVHASIEGLTDHKVIDGCQLIAEKEVFKKVRISCPPHEVTVVGHVDLYASCPQGDFAVELKYRGGGELGLRSLYQTKVYSAALGVPVYIIIITPEKVKVEKVEADEAFLQDIVDRFKCKGLIEEIVFNPDARPCNNCALREQCDVWKRTVSVLLSKIS
;
A
#
# COMPACT_ATOMS: atom_id res chain seq x y z
N MET A 1 -18.59 5.68 30.23
CA MET A 1 -18.47 5.58 28.76
C MET A 1 -18.23 4.11 28.49
N ASP A 2 -19.13 3.47 27.73
CA ASP A 2 -19.00 2.06 27.38
C ASP A 2 -17.73 1.88 26.51
N GLU A 3 -17.01 0.77 26.70
CA GLU A 3 -15.83 0.43 25.90
C GLU A 3 -16.18 0.38 24.41
N ARG A 4 -17.39 -0.07 24.09
CA ARG A 4 -17.95 -0.06 22.73
C ARG A 4 -18.12 1.36 22.17
N ASP A 5 -18.60 2.31 22.97
CA ASP A 5 -18.79 3.71 22.55
C ASP A 5 -17.44 4.39 22.28
N LEU A 6 -16.44 4.12 23.13
CA LEU A 6 -15.08 4.64 22.95
C LEU A 6 -14.44 4.07 21.67
N LEU A 7 -14.55 2.75 21.46
CA LEU A 7 -14.03 2.11 20.24
C LEU A 7 -14.71 2.66 18.99
N LYS A 8 -16.03 2.87 19.01
CA LYS A 8 -16.75 3.47 17.88
C LYS A 8 -16.21 4.86 17.54
N MET A 9 -15.99 5.71 18.55
CA MET A 9 -15.43 7.04 18.37
C MET A 9 -14.03 7.03 17.73
N ILE A 10 -13.17 6.08 18.11
CA ILE A 10 -11.80 5.97 17.60
C ILE A 10 -11.77 5.32 16.20
N LEU A 11 -12.60 4.30 15.97
CA LEU A 11 -12.53 3.44 14.78
C LEU A 11 -13.30 3.99 13.59
N THR A 12 -14.38 4.77 13.80
CA THR A 12 -15.13 5.38 12.71
C THR A 12 -14.26 6.22 11.76
N PRO A 13 -13.46 7.21 12.23
CA PRO A 13 -12.65 8.02 11.31
C PRO A 13 -11.57 7.19 10.59
N ILE A 14 -11.03 6.15 11.24
CA ILE A 14 -10.06 5.23 10.64
C ILE A 14 -10.69 4.40 9.52
N LEU A 15 -11.91 3.90 9.74
CA LEU A 15 -12.64 3.12 8.75
C LEU A 15 -13.15 3.97 7.59
N GLU A 16 -13.57 5.21 7.84
CA GLU A 16 -13.94 6.16 6.79
C GLU A 16 -12.75 6.45 5.87
N ARG A 17 -11.58 6.72 6.45
CA ARG A 17 -10.33 6.91 5.68
C ARG A 17 -9.94 5.65 4.90
N ALA A 18 -10.04 4.47 5.52
CA ALA A 18 -9.78 3.20 4.84
C ALA A 18 -10.72 2.96 3.64
N LYS A 19 -11.99 3.37 3.75
CA LYS A 19 -12.97 3.33 2.64
C LYS A 19 -12.61 4.31 1.52
N GLU A 20 -12.15 5.51 1.86
CA GLU A 20 -11.66 6.48 0.87
C GLU A 20 -10.44 5.95 0.11
N ASP A 21 -9.43 5.42 0.81
CA ASP A 21 -8.27 4.75 0.21
C ASP A 21 -8.67 3.59 -0.71
N ARG A 22 -9.68 2.82 -0.30
CA ARG A 22 -10.23 1.73 -1.12
C ARG A 22 -10.84 2.27 -2.40
N MET A 23 -11.75 3.23 -2.30
CA MET A 23 -12.44 3.83 -3.46
C MET A 23 -11.45 4.42 -4.45
N GLN A 24 -10.40 5.09 -3.94
CA GLN A 24 -9.32 5.57 -4.79
C GLN A 24 -8.66 4.40 -5.53
N SER A 25 -8.28 3.33 -4.83
CA SER A 25 -7.61 2.17 -5.44
C SER A 25 -8.48 1.33 -6.40
N GLU A 26 -9.80 1.57 -6.43
CA GLU A 26 -10.77 0.90 -7.30
C GLU A 26 -11.01 1.61 -8.64
N ASP A 27 -10.41 2.80 -8.86
CA ASP A 27 -10.39 3.46 -10.19
C ASP A 27 -9.49 2.66 -11.16
N ASP A 28 -10.07 1.60 -11.73
CA ASP A 28 -9.43 0.66 -12.67
C ASP A 28 -9.54 1.11 -14.14
N ARG A 29 -9.50 2.42 -14.39
CA ARG A 29 -9.36 2.91 -15.76
C ARG A 29 -8.10 2.37 -16.41
N GLU A 30 -8.19 2.10 -17.71
CA GLU A 30 -7.11 1.50 -18.48
C GLU A 30 -5.81 2.33 -18.41
N ASP A 31 -5.95 3.66 -18.35
CA ASP A 31 -4.88 4.66 -18.32
C ASP A 31 -4.41 5.05 -16.90
N VAL A 32 -4.89 4.39 -15.84
CA VAL A 32 -4.51 4.70 -14.44
C VAL A 32 -3.96 3.46 -13.73
N VAL A 33 -2.94 3.65 -12.87
CA VAL A 33 -2.45 2.60 -11.97
C VAL A 33 -2.08 3.17 -10.61
N HIS A 34 -2.54 2.51 -9.54
CA HIS A 34 -2.24 2.92 -8.17
C HIS A 34 -0.90 2.35 -7.70
N VAL A 35 -0.11 3.15 -6.99
CA VAL A 35 1.15 2.71 -6.36
C VAL A 35 0.92 1.49 -5.45
N SER A 36 -0.21 1.46 -4.74
CA SER A 36 -0.60 0.33 -3.90
C SER A 36 -0.74 -0.99 -4.70
N LYS A 37 -1.22 -0.95 -5.95
CA LYS A 37 -1.30 -2.10 -6.85
C LYS A 37 0.08 -2.52 -7.36
N LEU A 38 0.92 -1.56 -7.76
CA LEU A 38 2.31 -1.84 -8.18
C LEU A 38 3.12 -2.52 -7.06
N SER A 39 2.93 -2.09 -5.81
CA SER A 39 3.66 -2.65 -4.66
C SER A 39 3.35 -4.12 -4.35
N ARG A 40 2.18 -4.61 -4.75
CA ARG A 40 1.69 -5.97 -4.44
C ARG A 40 2.26 -7.05 -5.35
N GLY A 41 2.90 -6.68 -6.45
CA GLY A 41 3.56 -7.65 -7.33
C GLY A 41 2.63 -8.51 -8.19
N CYS A 42 1.31 -8.27 -8.16
CA CYS A 42 0.32 -9.08 -8.87
C CYS A 42 -0.89 -8.23 -9.30
N VAL A 43 -1.18 -8.23 -10.61
CA VAL A 43 -2.26 -7.43 -11.21
C VAL A 43 -3.65 -7.90 -10.76
N LYS A 44 -3.86 -9.22 -10.64
CA LYS A 44 -5.14 -9.83 -10.27
C LYS A 44 -5.35 -9.93 -8.75
N PHE A 45 -4.47 -9.35 -7.94
CA PHE A 45 -4.59 -9.46 -6.49
C PHE A 45 -5.84 -8.69 -5.99
N LYS A 46 -6.73 -9.40 -5.31
CA LYS A 46 -7.88 -8.83 -4.60
C LYS A 46 -7.70 -9.05 -3.11
N GLU A 47 -7.64 -7.97 -2.34
CA GLU A 47 -7.50 -8.03 -0.88
C GLU A 47 -8.86 -8.38 -0.25
N ASN A 48 -8.85 -9.29 0.72
CA ASN A 48 -10.02 -9.53 1.56
C ASN A 48 -10.11 -8.42 2.62
N ARG A 49 -11.15 -7.58 2.52
CA ARG A 49 -11.35 -6.37 3.35
C ARG A 49 -12.70 -6.35 4.06
N LEU A 50 -13.26 -7.52 4.36
CA LEU A 50 -14.58 -7.65 5.01
C LEU A 50 -14.71 -6.86 6.33
N PHE A 51 -13.59 -6.57 6.99
CA PHE A 51 -13.55 -5.79 8.22
C PHE A 51 -13.68 -4.27 8.01
N GLU A 52 -13.57 -3.77 6.78
CA GLU A 52 -13.66 -2.33 6.46
C GLU A 52 -15.11 -1.88 6.18
N ASP A 53 -16.06 -2.79 6.04
CA ASP A 53 -17.41 -2.46 5.56
C ASP A 53 -18.36 -1.96 6.66
N ASP A 54 -18.28 -2.51 7.88
CA ASP A 54 -19.14 -2.16 9.02
C ASP A 54 -18.34 -2.03 10.33
N VAL A 55 -18.47 -0.87 10.99
CA VAL A 55 -17.76 -0.55 12.24
C VAL A 55 -18.21 -1.42 13.40
N ASP A 56 -19.50 -1.76 13.46
CA ASP A 56 -20.05 -2.56 14.57
C ASP A 56 -19.57 -4.02 14.46
N THR A 57 -19.59 -4.60 13.26
CA THR A 57 -19.01 -5.93 12.98
C THR A 57 -17.50 -5.96 13.24
N PHE A 58 -16.79 -4.88 12.91
CA PHE A 58 -15.35 -4.79 13.17
C PHE A 58 -15.03 -4.76 14.68
N ILE A 59 -15.76 -3.95 15.46
CA ILE A 59 -15.63 -3.90 16.92
C ILE A 59 -15.92 -5.26 17.55
N GLU A 60 -16.99 -5.92 17.12
CA GLU A 60 -17.34 -7.25 17.64
C GLU A 60 -16.26 -8.29 17.36
N SER A 61 -15.65 -8.25 16.18
CA SER A 61 -14.55 -9.14 15.80
C SER A 61 -13.26 -8.85 16.59
N LEU A 62 -12.98 -7.56 16.87
CA LEU A 62 -11.85 -7.14 17.69
C LEU A 62 -11.99 -7.61 19.14
N LEU A 63 -13.16 -7.40 19.75
CA LEU A 63 -13.43 -7.78 21.14
C LEU A 63 -13.38 -9.30 21.36
N LYS A 64 -13.69 -10.09 20.33
CA LYS A 64 -13.58 -11.56 20.36
C LYS A 64 -12.16 -12.08 20.13
N GLY A 65 -11.20 -11.21 19.78
CA GLY A 65 -9.81 -11.59 19.51
C GLY A 65 -9.63 -12.40 18.22
N GLU A 66 -10.61 -12.38 17.31
CA GLU A 66 -10.64 -13.20 16.09
C GLU A 66 -9.92 -12.53 14.90
N ASN A 67 -9.26 -11.38 15.12
CA ASN A 67 -8.90 -10.48 14.01
C ASN A 67 -7.39 -10.28 13.78
N ASN A 68 -6.95 -10.49 12.53
CA ASN A 68 -5.63 -10.14 12.01
C ASN A 68 -5.40 -8.62 11.84
N SER A 69 -6.41 -7.79 12.13
CA SER A 69 -6.41 -6.34 11.86
C SER A 69 -5.93 -5.45 13.01
N ILE A 70 -5.53 -5.98 14.18
CA ILE A 70 -5.01 -5.15 15.28
C ILE A 70 -3.73 -4.41 14.87
N SER A 71 -2.81 -5.10 14.18
CA SER A 71 -1.57 -4.50 13.68
C SER A 71 -1.85 -3.40 12.65
N TRP A 72 -2.86 -3.61 11.80
CA TRP A 72 -3.31 -2.61 10.83
C TRP A 72 -3.91 -1.38 11.55
N LEU A 73 -4.77 -1.60 12.55
CA LEU A 73 -5.38 -0.54 13.34
C LEU A 73 -4.35 0.30 14.09
N LEU A 74 -3.39 -0.35 14.76
CA LEU A 74 -2.28 0.34 15.42
C LEU A 74 -1.46 1.16 14.41
N GLY A 75 -1.27 0.63 13.20
CA GLY A 75 -0.68 1.40 12.10
C GLY A 75 -1.48 2.66 11.78
N GLN A 76 -2.77 2.54 11.55
CA GLN A 76 -3.62 3.69 11.23
C GLN A 76 -3.63 4.75 12.34
N LEU A 77 -3.66 4.33 13.60
CA LEU A 77 -3.57 5.25 14.75
C LEU A 77 -2.25 6.03 14.76
N VAL A 78 -1.13 5.36 14.49
CA VAL A 78 0.19 5.99 14.41
C VAL A 78 0.25 6.99 13.24
N HIS A 79 -0.25 6.61 12.07
CA HIS A 79 -0.32 7.50 10.89
C HIS A 79 -1.16 8.74 11.19
N ALA A 80 -2.42 8.56 11.60
CA ALA A 80 -3.33 9.66 11.89
C ALA A 80 -2.77 10.61 12.98
N SER A 81 -2.11 10.06 14.00
CA SER A 81 -1.49 10.86 15.05
C SER A 81 -0.31 11.70 14.53
N ILE A 82 0.57 11.11 13.72
CA ILE A 82 1.75 11.82 13.21
C ILE A 82 1.33 12.84 12.16
N GLU A 83 0.56 12.41 11.16
CA GLU A 83 0.11 13.26 10.05
C GLU A 83 -0.73 14.43 10.53
N GLY A 84 -1.71 14.19 11.42
CA GLY A 84 -2.53 15.26 12.00
C GLY A 84 -1.72 16.23 12.86
N LEU A 85 -0.61 15.79 13.45
CA LEU A 85 0.29 16.65 14.21
C LEU A 85 1.30 17.38 13.33
N THR A 86 1.59 16.95 12.11
CA THR A 86 2.65 17.54 11.28
C THR A 86 2.14 18.29 10.07
N ASP A 87 0.88 18.10 9.67
CA ASP A 87 0.35 18.72 8.47
C ASP A 87 0.45 20.25 8.50
N HIS A 88 0.94 20.79 7.39
CA HIS A 88 1.26 22.20 7.18
C HIS A 88 2.19 22.86 8.22
N LYS A 89 2.88 22.08 9.05
CA LYS A 89 3.87 22.63 9.99
C LYS A 89 5.18 22.96 9.29
N VAL A 90 5.85 23.97 9.83
CA VAL A 90 7.23 24.28 9.49
C VAL A 90 8.13 23.81 10.63
N ILE A 91 9.04 22.89 10.34
CA ILE A 91 10.00 22.34 11.31
C ILE A 91 11.39 22.53 10.73
N ASP A 92 12.27 23.24 11.45
CA ASP A 92 13.64 23.54 11.01
C ASP A 92 13.75 24.14 9.59
N GLY A 93 12.74 24.94 9.20
CA GLY A 93 12.65 25.55 7.88
C GLY A 93 12.10 24.64 6.78
N CYS A 94 11.76 23.39 7.08
CA CYS A 94 11.06 22.47 6.19
C CYS A 94 9.56 22.61 6.33
N GLN A 95 8.84 22.80 5.23
CA GLN A 95 7.38 22.71 5.20
C GLN A 95 6.97 21.25 5.05
N LEU A 96 6.17 20.76 5.98
CA LEU A 96 5.58 19.42 5.93
C LEU A 96 4.15 19.49 5.38
N ILE A 97 3.82 18.55 4.51
CA ILE A 97 2.48 18.36 3.93
C ILE A 97 2.12 16.89 4.13
N ALA A 98 1.01 16.63 4.81
CA ALA A 98 0.51 15.27 4.95
C ALA A 98 -0.21 14.82 3.67
N GLU A 99 -0.22 13.51 3.43
CA GLU A 99 -0.97 12.86 2.34
C GLU A 99 -0.73 13.49 0.97
N LYS A 100 0.54 13.75 0.64
CA LYS A 100 0.86 14.38 -0.64
C LYS A 100 0.50 13.44 -1.78
N GLU A 101 -0.44 13.87 -2.61
CA GLU A 101 -0.80 13.16 -3.84
C GLU A 101 0.40 13.06 -4.78
N VAL A 102 0.62 11.85 -5.28
CA VAL A 102 1.58 11.51 -6.30
C VAL A 102 0.82 11.38 -7.61
N PHE A 103 1.22 12.16 -8.61
CA PHE A 103 0.66 12.10 -9.95
C PHE A 103 1.81 12.09 -10.95
N LYS A 104 2.06 10.95 -11.61
CA LYS A 104 3.17 10.81 -12.57
C LYS A 104 2.70 10.07 -13.83
N LYS A 105 2.84 10.74 -14.98
CA LYS A 105 2.65 10.09 -16.28
C LYS A 105 3.88 9.27 -16.65
N VAL A 106 3.65 8.04 -17.09
CA VAL A 106 4.68 7.06 -17.45
C VAL A 106 4.37 6.48 -18.81
N ARG A 107 5.36 6.43 -19.69
CA ARG A 107 5.23 5.82 -21.02
C ARG A 107 5.39 4.30 -20.94
N ILE A 108 4.53 3.57 -21.62
CA ILE A 108 4.56 2.09 -21.68
C ILE A 108 4.57 1.56 -23.11
N SER A 109 5.02 0.32 -23.29
CA SER A 109 5.21 -0.29 -24.62
C SER A 109 3.92 -0.79 -25.27
N CYS A 110 2.85 -1.00 -24.51
CA CYS A 110 1.54 -1.41 -24.99
C CYS A 110 0.53 -0.26 -24.94
N PRO A 111 -0.60 -0.33 -25.68
CA PRO A 111 -1.73 0.59 -25.46
C PRO A 111 -2.13 0.64 -23.97
N PRO A 112 -2.47 1.81 -23.40
CA PRO A 112 -2.66 3.13 -24.06
C PRO A 112 -1.36 3.94 -24.33
N HIS A 113 -0.16 3.35 -24.18
CA HIS A 113 1.16 3.97 -24.35
C HIS A 113 1.55 5.05 -23.33
N GLU A 114 0.58 5.58 -22.59
CA GLU A 114 0.79 6.45 -21.43
C GLU A 114 -0.17 6.03 -20.32
N VAL A 115 0.36 5.85 -19.12
CA VAL A 115 -0.41 5.53 -17.92
C VAL A 115 -0.06 6.52 -16.82
N THR A 116 -1.07 6.94 -16.07
CA THR A 116 -0.91 7.79 -14.91
C THR A 116 -0.74 6.92 -13.66
N VAL A 117 0.40 7.07 -13.00
CA VAL A 117 0.67 6.50 -11.68
C VAL A 117 0.15 7.46 -10.62
N VAL A 118 -0.74 6.95 -9.76
CA VAL A 118 -1.39 7.72 -8.69
C VAL A 118 -1.19 7.08 -7.32
N GLY A 119 -1.09 7.88 -6.27
CA GLY A 119 -1.00 7.41 -4.88
C GLY A 119 -0.82 8.54 -3.89
N HIS A 120 -0.65 8.22 -2.62
CA HIS A 120 -0.45 9.20 -1.55
C HIS A 120 0.74 8.76 -0.71
N VAL A 121 1.73 9.64 -0.57
CA VAL A 121 2.83 9.42 0.38
C VAL A 121 2.43 10.04 1.72
N ASP A 122 2.77 9.38 2.83
CA ASP A 122 2.27 9.76 4.16
C ASP A 122 2.64 11.21 4.51
N LEU A 123 3.91 11.61 4.29
CA LEU A 123 4.33 13.02 4.39
C LEU A 123 5.26 13.41 3.24
N TYR A 124 5.22 14.68 2.88
CA TYR A 124 6.18 15.33 1.98
C TYR A 124 6.81 16.53 2.68
N ALA A 125 8.13 16.63 2.61
CA ALA A 125 8.90 17.71 3.21
C ALA A 125 9.56 18.53 2.10
N SER A 126 9.26 19.82 2.05
CA SER A 126 9.99 20.77 1.22
C SER A 126 10.93 21.60 2.07
N CYS A 127 12.23 21.43 1.84
CA CYS A 127 13.29 22.02 2.67
C CYS A 127 14.28 22.83 1.81
N PRO A 128 14.98 23.82 2.37
CA PRO A 128 16.02 24.57 1.65
C PRO A 128 17.14 23.70 1.07
N GLN A 129 17.42 22.55 1.70
CA GLN A 129 18.49 21.62 1.30
C GLN A 129 18.03 20.59 0.26
N GLY A 130 16.74 20.58 -0.08
CA GLY A 130 16.13 19.63 -1.01
C GLY A 130 14.87 18.99 -0.45
N ASP A 131 13.98 18.60 -1.35
CA ASP A 131 12.73 17.95 -0.99
C ASP A 131 12.94 16.45 -0.72
N PHE A 132 12.14 15.89 0.16
CA PHE A 132 12.06 14.45 0.41
C PHE A 132 10.66 14.04 0.84
N ALA A 133 10.36 12.76 0.75
CA ALA A 133 9.10 12.22 1.26
C ALA A 133 9.35 11.24 2.40
N VAL A 134 8.31 10.98 3.19
CA VAL A 134 8.35 10.08 4.33
C VAL A 134 7.23 9.07 4.22
N GLU A 135 7.56 7.81 4.41
CA GLU A 135 6.60 6.72 4.53
C GLU A 135 6.65 6.15 5.96
N LEU A 136 5.53 6.21 6.66
CA LEU A 136 5.33 5.66 7.98
C LEU A 136 4.98 4.17 7.88
N LYS A 137 5.59 3.36 8.74
CA LYS A 137 5.29 1.93 8.83
C LYS A 137 5.29 1.47 10.28
N TYR A 138 4.13 1.11 10.80
CA TYR A 138 4.06 0.37 12.06
C TYR A 138 4.32 -1.13 11.85
N ARG A 139 5.27 -1.71 12.59
CA ARG A 139 5.65 -3.13 12.50
C ARG A 139 6.02 -3.69 13.87
N GLY A 140 5.28 -4.69 14.34
CA GLY A 140 5.62 -5.38 15.60
C GLY A 140 7.03 -6.00 15.59
N GLY A 141 7.48 -6.56 14.47
CA GLY A 141 8.79 -7.19 14.33
C GLY A 141 9.93 -6.27 13.86
N GLY A 142 9.64 -5.01 13.52
CA GLY A 142 10.65 -4.04 13.08
C GLY A 142 11.31 -4.28 11.71
N GLU A 143 10.96 -5.34 10.99
CA GLU A 143 11.44 -5.59 9.63
C GLU A 143 10.55 -4.94 8.57
N LEU A 144 11.19 -4.41 7.53
CA LEU A 144 10.51 -3.87 6.36
C LEU A 144 10.08 -5.00 5.43
N GLY A 145 8.78 -5.18 5.26
CA GLY A 145 8.26 -6.11 4.26
C GLY A 145 8.57 -5.64 2.83
N LEU A 146 8.86 -6.58 1.92
CA LEU A 146 9.21 -6.29 0.52
C LEU A 146 8.16 -5.45 -0.22
N ARG A 147 6.86 -5.65 0.06
CA ARG A 147 5.78 -4.79 -0.45
C ARG A 147 6.02 -3.32 -0.10
N SER A 148 6.33 -3.02 1.15
CA SER A 148 6.56 -1.65 1.62
C SER A 148 7.82 -1.04 0.99
N LEU A 149 8.86 -1.84 0.78
CA LEU A 149 10.05 -1.39 0.05
C LEU A 149 9.74 -1.06 -1.42
N TYR A 150 8.91 -1.85 -2.09
CA TYR A 150 8.52 -1.57 -3.48
C TYR A 150 7.62 -0.34 -3.58
N GLN A 151 6.68 -0.18 -2.64
CA GLN A 151 5.84 1.02 -2.56
C GLN A 151 6.69 2.30 -2.49
N THR A 152 7.70 2.31 -1.61
CA THR A 152 8.54 3.49 -1.38
C THR A 152 9.49 3.76 -2.54
N LYS A 153 10.00 2.71 -3.22
CA LYS A 153 10.73 2.88 -4.48
C LYS A 153 9.86 3.53 -5.56
N VAL A 154 8.61 3.08 -5.71
CA VAL A 154 7.68 3.69 -6.66
C VAL A 154 7.42 5.16 -6.32
N TYR A 155 7.19 5.50 -5.05
CA TYR A 155 7.04 6.90 -4.63
C TYR A 155 8.29 7.73 -4.90
N SER A 156 9.48 7.22 -4.57
CA SER A 156 10.73 7.92 -4.81
C SER A 156 10.92 8.23 -6.30
N ALA A 157 10.71 7.24 -7.16
CA ALA A 157 10.82 7.41 -8.60
C ALA A 157 9.75 8.32 -9.20
N ALA A 158 8.52 8.26 -8.69
CA ALA A 158 7.42 9.08 -9.20
C ALA A 158 7.55 10.56 -8.80
N LEU A 159 8.03 10.83 -7.59
CA LEU A 159 8.24 12.19 -7.07
C LEU A 159 9.59 12.77 -7.48
N GLY A 160 10.57 11.93 -7.86
CA GLY A 160 11.93 12.36 -8.16
C GLY A 160 12.72 12.81 -6.92
N VAL A 161 12.35 12.32 -5.74
CA VAL A 161 12.97 12.66 -4.45
C VAL A 161 13.26 11.39 -3.63
N PRO A 162 14.21 11.42 -2.68
CA PRO A 162 14.39 10.31 -1.75
C PRO A 162 13.15 10.13 -0.85
N VAL A 163 12.84 8.87 -0.53
CA VAL A 163 11.81 8.51 0.45
C VAL A 163 12.47 7.94 1.70
N TYR A 164 12.15 8.50 2.86
CA TYR A 164 12.58 8.01 4.15
C TYR A 164 11.47 7.17 4.78
N ILE A 165 11.76 5.89 5.02
CA ILE A 165 10.84 4.98 5.67
C ILE A 165 11.09 5.05 7.18
N ILE A 166 10.09 5.52 7.92
CA ILE A 166 10.13 5.52 9.39
C ILE A 166 9.37 4.29 9.88
N ILE A 167 10.13 3.28 10.32
CA ILE A 167 9.61 2.04 10.86
C ILE A 167 9.48 2.21 12.37
N ILE A 168 8.24 2.20 12.85
CA ILE A 168 7.87 2.39 14.25
C ILE A 168 7.49 1.03 14.83
N THR A 169 8.16 0.65 15.92
CA THR A 169 7.80 -0.49 16.76
C THR A 169 7.53 -0.01 18.19
N PRO A 170 6.96 -0.84 19.07
CA PRO A 170 6.78 -0.48 20.48
C PRO A 170 8.09 -0.10 21.21
N GLU A 171 9.22 -0.62 20.75
CA GLU A 171 10.51 -0.50 21.44
C GLU A 171 11.48 0.48 20.77
N LYS A 172 11.31 0.75 19.46
CA LYS A 172 12.27 1.55 18.70
C LYS A 172 11.66 2.20 17.46
N VAL A 173 12.34 3.24 17.00
CA VAL A 173 12.13 3.85 15.69
C VAL A 173 13.38 3.59 14.84
N LYS A 174 13.19 3.09 13.63
CA LYS A 174 14.26 2.92 12.63
C LYS A 174 13.93 3.75 11.41
N VAL A 175 14.94 4.38 10.83
CA VAL A 175 14.81 5.14 9.58
C VAL A 175 15.63 4.47 8.49
N GLU A 176 15.02 4.24 7.33
CA GLU A 176 15.69 3.73 6.14
C GLU A 176 15.50 4.70 4.98
N LYS A 177 16.56 4.97 4.21
CA LYS A 177 16.48 5.82 3.02
C LYS A 177 16.33 4.94 1.78
N VAL A 178 15.39 5.29 0.91
CA VAL A 178 15.15 4.62 -0.36
C VAL A 178 15.17 5.64 -1.50
N GLU A 179 15.89 5.29 -2.56
CA GLU A 179 15.95 6.04 -3.81
C GLU A 179 15.69 5.09 -4.97
N ALA A 180 14.91 5.55 -5.95
CA ALA A 180 14.72 4.89 -7.23
C ALA A 180 14.51 5.94 -8.32
N ASP A 181 14.81 5.57 -9.56
CA ASP A 181 14.77 6.46 -10.71
C ASP A 181 13.55 6.20 -11.62
N GLU A 182 13.37 7.07 -12.60
CA GLU A 182 12.29 6.96 -13.58
C GLU A 182 12.35 5.67 -14.42
N ALA A 183 13.56 5.13 -14.64
CA ALA A 183 13.74 3.86 -15.34
C ALA A 183 13.13 2.69 -14.56
N PHE A 184 13.33 2.64 -13.23
CA PHE A 184 12.67 1.67 -12.37
C PHE A 184 11.14 1.80 -12.44
N LEU A 185 10.62 3.02 -12.38
CA LEU A 185 9.17 3.25 -12.46
C LEU A 185 8.60 2.76 -13.79
N GLN A 186 9.27 3.10 -14.89
CA GLN A 186 8.85 2.69 -16.23
C GLN A 186 8.81 1.16 -16.38
N ASP A 187 9.85 0.44 -15.93
CA ASP A 187 9.88 -1.03 -15.97
C ASP A 187 8.71 -1.65 -15.20
N ILE A 188 8.47 -1.17 -13.97
CA ILE A 188 7.41 -1.74 -13.12
C ILE A 188 6.02 -1.49 -13.71
N VAL A 189 5.76 -0.29 -14.24
CA VAL A 189 4.47 0.04 -14.85
C VAL A 189 4.26 -0.75 -16.16
N ASP A 190 5.29 -0.86 -17.00
CA ASP A 190 5.24 -1.64 -18.24
C ASP A 190 4.97 -3.11 -17.95
N ARG A 191 5.70 -3.70 -16.99
CA ARG A 191 5.46 -5.09 -16.55
C ARG A 191 4.06 -5.28 -15.99
N PHE A 192 3.55 -4.33 -15.21
CA PHE A 192 2.21 -4.40 -14.63
C PHE A 192 1.11 -4.34 -15.72
N LYS A 193 1.16 -3.34 -16.60
CA LYS A 193 0.09 -3.08 -17.58
C LYS A 193 0.20 -3.95 -18.83
N CYS A 194 1.41 -4.18 -19.35
CA CYS A 194 1.60 -4.86 -20.63
C CYS A 194 1.75 -6.38 -20.50
N LYS A 195 2.41 -6.86 -19.44
CA LYS A 195 2.70 -8.30 -19.26
C LYS A 195 1.82 -8.96 -18.22
N GLY A 196 1.57 -8.27 -17.11
CA GLY A 196 0.92 -8.85 -15.93
C GLY A 196 -0.54 -9.30 -16.13
N LEU A 197 -1.27 -8.70 -17.09
CA LEU A 197 -2.64 -9.12 -17.41
C LEU A 197 -2.70 -10.39 -18.27
N ILE A 198 -1.77 -10.53 -19.22
CA ILE A 198 -1.77 -11.61 -20.22
C ILE A 198 -1.10 -12.86 -19.66
N GLU A 199 0.04 -12.71 -19.00
CA GLU A 199 0.91 -13.81 -18.61
C GLU A 199 0.70 -14.26 -17.16
N GLU A 200 -0.27 -13.66 -16.44
CA GLU A 200 -0.44 -13.80 -14.98
C GLU A 200 0.86 -13.60 -14.19
N ILE A 201 1.80 -12.82 -14.74
CA ILE A 201 3.12 -12.65 -14.15
C ILE A 201 2.98 -12.02 -12.77
N VAL A 202 3.51 -12.74 -11.79
CA VAL A 202 3.85 -12.20 -10.48
C VAL A 202 5.24 -11.60 -10.62
N PHE A 203 5.31 -10.28 -10.86
CA PHE A 203 6.59 -9.61 -11.08
C PHE A 203 7.38 -9.42 -9.78
N ASN A 204 6.72 -9.62 -8.64
CA ASN A 204 7.33 -9.69 -7.32
C ASN A 204 6.62 -10.77 -6.45
N PRO A 205 7.04 -12.04 -6.54
CA PRO A 205 6.39 -13.16 -5.83
C PRO A 205 6.46 -13.04 -4.32
N ASP A 206 7.50 -12.40 -3.80
CA ASP A 206 7.73 -12.26 -2.37
C ASP A 206 6.99 -11.04 -1.76
N ALA A 207 6.47 -10.13 -2.59
CA ALA A 207 5.56 -9.06 -2.16
C ALA A 207 4.08 -9.48 -2.17
N ARG A 208 3.76 -10.75 -2.50
CA ARG A 208 2.39 -11.27 -2.57
C ARG A 208 1.90 -11.71 -1.17
N PRO A 209 0.94 -11.01 -0.53
CA PRO A 209 0.35 -11.49 0.71
C PRO A 209 -0.74 -12.53 0.38
N CYS A 210 -0.34 -13.78 0.10
CA CYS A 210 -1.28 -14.88 -0.19
C CYS A 210 -2.33 -15.07 0.93
N ASN A 211 -1.95 -14.78 2.18
CA ASN A 211 -2.81 -14.96 3.35
C ASN A 211 -4.04 -14.05 3.33
N ASN A 212 -3.99 -12.89 2.65
CA ASN A 212 -5.08 -11.91 2.60
C ASN A 212 -5.72 -11.80 1.20
N CYS A 213 -5.40 -12.72 0.28
CA CYS A 213 -5.96 -12.71 -1.07
C CYS A 213 -7.37 -13.35 -1.08
N ALA A 214 -8.38 -12.60 -1.53
CA ALA A 214 -9.75 -13.10 -1.70
C ALA A 214 -9.86 -14.24 -2.74
N LEU A 215 -8.87 -14.38 -3.62
CA LEU A 215 -8.81 -15.44 -4.62
C LEU A 215 -7.93 -16.63 -4.19
N ARG A 216 -7.45 -16.68 -2.95
CA ARG A 216 -6.51 -17.71 -2.48
C ARG A 216 -7.03 -19.13 -2.73
N GLU A 217 -8.25 -19.43 -2.28
CA GLU A 217 -8.85 -20.76 -2.42
C GLU A 217 -9.01 -21.16 -3.88
N GLN A 218 -9.41 -20.21 -4.74
CA GLN A 218 -9.51 -20.43 -6.18
C GLN A 218 -8.11 -20.70 -6.75
N CYS A 219 -7.10 -19.88 -6.45
CA CYS A 219 -5.73 -20.13 -6.91
C CYS A 219 -5.24 -21.53 -6.54
N ASP A 220 -5.52 -22.03 -5.33
CA ASP A 220 -5.09 -23.35 -4.89
C ASP A 220 -5.82 -24.47 -5.63
N VAL A 221 -7.13 -24.32 -5.88
CA VAL A 221 -7.91 -25.25 -6.71
C VAL A 221 -7.37 -25.27 -8.14
N TRP A 222 -7.15 -24.11 -8.76
CA TRP A 222 -6.64 -24.02 -10.12
C TRP A 222 -5.25 -24.64 -10.27
N LYS A 223 -4.33 -24.38 -9.33
CA LYS A 223 -3.01 -25.02 -9.31
C LYS A 223 -3.12 -26.55 -9.26
N ARG A 224 -4.01 -27.09 -8.42
CA ARG A 224 -4.25 -28.53 -8.33
C ARG A 224 -4.82 -29.10 -9.62
N THR A 225 -5.83 -28.43 -10.20
CA THR A 225 -6.44 -28.86 -11.47
C THR A 225 -5.42 -28.89 -12.61
N VAL A 226 -4.61 -27.84 -12.77
CA VAL A 226 -3.53 -27.79 -13.78
C VAL A 226 -2.52 -28.91 -13.54
N SER A 227 -2.10 -29.14 -12.29
CA SER A 227 -1.18 -30.24 -11.96
C SER A 227 -1.75 -31.61 -12.34
N VAL A 228 -3.04 -31.84 -12.12
CA VAL A 228 -3.72 -33.09 -12.52
C VAL A 228 -3.75 -33.23 -14.03
N LEU A 229 -4.09 -32.16 -14.77
CA LEU A 229 -4.12 -32.17 -16.23
C LEU A 229 -2.72 -32.44 -16.82
N LEU A 230 -1.68 -31.78 -16.30
CA LEU A 230 -0.30 -32.02 -16.72
C LEU A 230 0.15 -33.47 -16.48
N SER A 231 -0.24 -34.07 -15.35
CA SER A 231 0.04 -35.50 -15.06
C SER A 231 -0.70 -36.50 -15.94
N LYS A 232 -1.60 -36.04 -16.82
CA LYS A 232 -2.30 -36.87 -17.82
C LYS A 232 -1.70 -36.74 -19.22
N ILE A 233 -0.82 -35.76 -19.42
CA ILE A 233 -0.12 -35.49 -20.67
C ILE A 233 1.32 -36.06 -20.61
N SER A 234 1.78 -36.42 -19.41
CA SER A 234 3.01 -37.18 -19.14
C SER A 234 2.70 -38.66 -18.93
#